data_AF-A0A3M1XYQ8-F1
#
_entry.id   AF-A0A3M1XYQ8-F1
#
_cell.length_a   1.000
_cell.length_b   1.000
_cell.length_c   1.000
_cell.angle_alpha   90.00
_cell.angle_beta   90.00
_cell.angle_gamma   90.00
#
_symmetry.space_group_name_H-M   'P 1'
#
loop_
_entity.id
_entity.type
_entity.pdbx_description
1 polymer ?
#
loop_
_entity_poly.entity_id
_entity_poly.type
_entity_poly.pdbx_seq_one_letter_code
_entity_poly.pdbx_strand_id
1 'polypeptide(L)'
;GQDYAGTSRLFTKMSAAGVWWSGRNHLGAEALGIEGVRGTLSPQNILRSAHALFAAGANHLYLAGPEPRWEAATPPARQHLQRRTAGLGLFAAEALPALNQYLARCQYMLRQGQAATDVWVYYPFLGFPPAWANEEEAQPAFGAEAPRMGVWPNLPRATDPRVAWLREVQPLIAHLEERGLNWTWVNDEILQQAAWNEGHWQSQGLSAQLVVLADLPHIEWETAHHLYEHFQAGAPILTYGNPANRQPGFMDYQKRDQEIAVWMQSLAPPDRPKTLEAFGDHLLTLAEERPLVYVEPMGALLHHRSQWADGSDLLFFANEQPRDRVLAVRPTETGRQTYWLDPWSGAILDLGKTESGQILRPALPAYRAGFLLLSPRPLATDAAPATLPIDGRPLSRLERVAVRTLNQWDLLVPARQGQSLFARRDTSLFDWRGEPALQYAGSEGRYSIDFEMGEPQPGHRYLLDLGEVQVLADLCVNTYAAGQSWVAPHRVDITPYLNAGLNTLEIWVQPPPRNRWVGLARQGEEAFEPYRQQSLLPAGLLGPVRVWEVREADSP
;
A
#
# COMPACT_ATOMS: atom_id res chain seq x y z
N GLY A 1 -3.50 24.17 -9.46
CA GLY A 1 -3.69 23.91 -8.01
C GLY A 1 -4.25 22.53 -7.80
N GLN A 2 -3.52 21.49 -8.25
CA GLN A 2 -3.97 20.09 -8.22
C GLN A 2 -3.00 19.16 -7.46
N ASP A 3 -2.01 19.69 -6.74
CA ASP A 3 -0.90 18.86 -6.23
C ASP A 3 -1.24 18.11 -4.93
N TYR A 4 -2.42 18.32 -4.32
CA TYR A 4 -2.73 17.79 -2.99
C TYR A 4 -3.56 16.50 -2.98
N ALA A 5 -4.24 16.17 -4.08
CA ALA A 5 -5.15 15.00 -4.14
C ALA A 5 -4.50 13.74 -4.72
N GLY A 6 -3.35 13.86 -5.41
CA GLY A 6 -2.70 12.77 -6.15
C GLY A 6 -2.25 11.58 -5.29
N THR A 7 -2.12 11.76 -3.98
CA THR A 7 -1.79 10.67 -3.05
C THR A 7 -2.99 10.00 -2.41
N SER A 8 -4.22 10.52 -2.57
CA SER A 8 -5.41 9.90 -1.97
C SER A 8 -5.90 8.71 -2.80
N ARG A 9 -6.06 7.57 -2.14
CA ARG A 9 -6.62 6.32 -2.67
C ARG A 9 -8.05 6.53 -3.17
N LEU A 10 -8.90 7.20 -2.39
CA LEU A 10 -10.30 7.43 -2.78
C LEU A 10 -10.42 8.37 -3.98
N PHE A 11 -9.59 9.43 -4.04
CA PHE A 11 -9.51 10.30 -5.21
C PHE A 11 -9.02 9.55 -6.44
N THR A 12 -7.99 8.71 -6.27
CA THR A 12 -7.44 7.88 -7.34
C THR A 12 -8.48 6.90 -7.87
N LYS A 13 -9.30 6.28 -7.00
CA LYS A 13 -10.43 5.45 -7.41
C LYS A 13 -11.43 6.22 -8.26
N MET A 14 -11.70 7.49 -7.94
CA MET A 14 -12.63 8.32 -8.73
C MET A 14 -12.06 8.60 -10.13
N SER A 15 -10.74 8.83 -10.23
CA SER A 15 -10.06 8.99 -11.52
C SER A 15 -10.02 7.67 -12.31
N ALA A 16 -9.82 6.54 -11.63
CA ALA A 16 -9.86 5.21 -12.22
C ALA A 16 -11.23 4.89 -12.82
N ALA A 17 -12.32 5.21 -12.12
CA ALA A 17 -13.68 5.06 -12.62
C ALA A 17 -13.88 5.73 -13.98
N GLY A 18 -13.44 6.99 -14.13
CA GLY A 18 -13.55 7.71 -15.41
C GLY A 18 -12.70 7.09 -16.53
N VAL A 19 -11.49 6.62 -16.22
CA VAL A 19 -10.62 5.93 -17.18
C VAL A 19 -11.29 4.65 -17.69
N TRP A 20 -11.76 3.80 -16.78
CA TRP A 20 -12.41 2.54 -17.12
C TRP A 20 -13.73 2.74 -17.85
N TRP A 21 -14.54 3.72 -17.45
CA TRP A 21 -15.78 4.07 -18.14
C TRP A 21 -15.53 4.42 -19.60
N SER A 22 -14.47 5.18 -19.89
CA SER A 22 -14.06 5.51 -21.27
C SER A 22 -13.46 4.34 -22.07
N GLY A 23 -13.44 3.12 -21.52
CA GLY A 23 -12.85 1.93 -22.13
C GLY A 23 -11.31 1.94 -22.16
N ARG A 24 -10.68 2.84 -21.40
CA ARG A 24 -9.23 2.93 -21.28
C ARG A 24 -8.74 2.16 -20.08
N ASN A 25 -7.47 1.75 -20.10
CA ASN A 25 -6.86 1.01 -18.99
C ASN A 25 -5.61 1.69 -18.42
N HIS A 26 -5.17 2.85 -18.93
CA HIS A 26 -3.95 3.50 -18.44
C HIS A 26 -4.30 4.66 -17.53
N LEU A 27 -4.01 4.53 -16.22
CA LEU A 27 -4.17 5.60 -15.25
C LEU A 27 -2.79 6.00 -14.69
N GLY A 28 -2.43 7.25 -14.98
CA GLY A 28 -1.29 7.93 -14.36
C GLY A 28 -1.64 8.48 -12.99
N ALA A 29 -0.74 8.34 -12.01
CA ALA A 29 -0.86 8.97 -10.70
C ALA A 29 0.48 9.58 -10.28
N GLU A 30 0.44 10.80 -9.75
CA GLU A 30 1.60 11.39 -9.09
C GLU A 30 1.74 10.79 -7.69
N ALA A 31 2.87 10.13 -7.45
CA ALA A 31 3.18 9.55 -6.16
C ALA A 31 4.17 10.45 -5.40
N LEU A 32 3.96 10.63 -4.09
CA LEU A 32 4.88 11.30 -3.15
C LEU A 32 5.00 12.83 -3.26
N GLY A 33 4.02 13.50 -3.88
CA GLY A 33 3.92 14.97 -3.90
C GLY A 33 3.52 15.59 -2.55
N ILE A 34 4.17 15.22 -1.45
CA ILE A 34 3.82 15.73 -0.11
C ILE A 34 4.72 16.91 0.26
N GLU A 35 4.19 18.13 0.17
CA GLU A 35 4.81 19.32 0.75
C GLU A 35 5.01 19.16 2.28
N GLY A 36 6.11 19.70 2.83
CA GLY A 36 6.40 19.64 4.27
C GLY A 36 7.04 18.34 4.80
N VAL A 37 7.17 17.29 3.97
CA VAL A 37 7.73 15.96 4.35
C VAL A 37 9.17 15.76 3.84
N ARG A 38 9.78 16.83 3.31
CA ARG A 38 11.17 16.79 2.81
C ARG A 38 12.09 16.17 3.88
N GLY A 39 12.92 15.21 3.46
CA GLY A 39 13.85 14.45 4.32
C GLY A 39 13.28 13.32 5.14
N THR A 40 12.01 12.96 4.98
CA THR A 40 11.36 11.94 5.84
C THR A 40 10.72 10.81 5.06
N LEU A 41 10.86 10.86 3.74
CA LEU A 41 10.46 9.81 2.82
C LEU A 41 11.52 8.71 2.83
N SER A 42 11.18 7.58 3.45
CA SER A 42 11.88 6.32 3.31
C SER A 42 11.40 5.58 2.06
N PRO A 43 12.18 4.67 1.48
CA PRO A 43 11.69 3.78 0.44
C PRO A 43 10.44 2.97 0.86
N GLN A 44 10.30 2.65 2.14
CA GLN A 44 9.10 2.03 2.70
C GLN A 44 7.85 2.89 2.49
N ASN A 45 7.94 4.21 2.69
CA ASN A 45 6.84 5.14 2.42
C ASN A 45 6.45 5.13 0.94
N ILE A 46 7.45 5.05 0.05
CA ILE A 46 7.23 4.98 -1.40
C ILE A 46 6.42 3.75 -1.77
N LEU A 47 6.80 2.59 -1.24
CA LEU A 47 6.09 1.34 -1.52
C LEU A 47 4.66 1.35 -1.00
N ARG A 48 4.44 1.78 0.23
CA ARG A 48 3.08 1.85 0.80
C ARG A 48 2.17 2.79 0.01
N SER A 49 2.67 3.96 -0.37
CA SER A 49 1.94 4.89 -1.23
C SER A 49 1.66 4.27 -2.61
N ALA A 50 2.64 3.62 -3.22
CA ALA A 50 2.46 2.91 -4.49
C ALA A 50 1.39 1.81 -4.40
N HIS A 51 1.40 1.00 -3.34
CA HIS A 51 0.40 -0.06 -3.13
C HIS A 51 -1.02 0.49 -3.00
N ALA A 52 -1.21 1.59 -2.26
CA ALA A 52 -2.49 2.26 -2.14
C ALA A 52 -3.00 2.75 -3.50
N LEU A 53 -2.14 3.38 -4.30
CA LEU A 53 -2.48 3.84 -5.64
C LEU A 53 -2.78 2.68 -6.60
N PHE A 54 -2.00 1.60 -6.54
CA PHE A 54 -2.25 0.38 -7.31
C PHE A 54 -3.60 -0.27 -6.96
N ALA A 55 -3.92 -0.37 -5.66
CA ALA A 55 -5.21 -0.86 -5.21
C ALA A 55 -6.39 0.02 -5.66
N ALA A 56 -6.15 1.33 -5.79
CA ALA A 56 -7.12 2.27 -6.32
C ALA A 56 -7.30 2.19 -7.85
N GLY A 57 -6.41 1.49 -8.56
CA GLY A 57 -6.47 1.33 -10.02
C GLY A 57 -5.42 2.10 -10.81
N ALA A 58 -4.51 2.83 -10.15
CA ALA A 58 -3.36 3.40 -10.86
C ALA A 58 -2.45 2.29 -11.37
N ASN A 59 -1.84 2.48 -12.53
CA ASN A 59 -0.91 1.51 -13.08
C ASN A 59 0.27 2.16 -13.82
N HIS A 60 0.43 3.47 -13.60
CA HIS A 60 1.58 4.24 -14.02
C HIS A 60 1.85 5.34 -12.99
N LEU A 61 2.94 5.22 -12.24
CA LEU A 61 3.31 6.16 -11.21
C LEU A 61 4.36 7.14 -11.73
N TYR A 62 4.08 8.42 -11.55
CA TYR A 62 5.06 9.48 -11.67
C TYR A 62 5.58 9.75 -10.26
N LEU A 63 6.78 9.27 -9.96
CA LEU A 63 7.43 9.62 -8.69
C LEU A 63 7.75 11.11 -8.74
N ALA A 64 7.12 11.90 -7.85
CA ALA A 64 7.44 13.31 -7.67
C ALA A 64 8.89 13.42 -7.20
N GLY A 65 9.78 13.58 -8.18
CA GLY A 65 11.21 13.64 -7.99
C GLY A 65 11.70 15.05 -7.71
N PRO A 66 12.96 15.20 -7.28
CA PRO A 66 13.56 16.52 -7.19
C PRO A 66 13.55 17.20 -8.57
N GLU A 67 13.20 18.49 -8.62
CA GLU A 67 13.45 19.31 -9.80
C GLU A 67 14.93 19.18 -10.21
N PRO A 68 15.26 18.73 -11.42
CA PRO A 68 16.63 18.84 -11.92
C PRO A 68 16.91 20.33 -12.14
N ARG A 69 17.66 20.97 -11.23
CA ARG A 69 18.07 22.37 -11.43
C ARG A 69 19.40 22.45 -12.16
N TRP A 70 19.35 22.97 -13.38
CA TRP A 70 20.46 23.14 -14.32
C TRP A 70 21.30 24.42 -14.04
N GLU A 71 21.57 24.78 -12.79
CA GLU A 71 22.29 26.04 -12.51
C GLU A 71 23.78 25.80 -12.21
N ALA A 72 24.57 26.02 -13.25
CA ALA A 72 26.00 26.29 -13.16
C ALA A 72 26.23 27.64 -12.45
N ALA A 73 26.49 27.63 -11.12
CA ALA A 73 27.25 28.69 -10.41
C ALA A 73 27.35 28.55 -8.87
N THR A 74 26.86 27.48 -8.21
CA THR A 74 26.94 27.42 -6.73
C THR A 74 28.32 26.94 -6.23
N PRO A 75 28.98 27.61 -5.27
CA PRO A 75 30.28 27.19 -4.73
C PRO A 75 30.26 25.78 -4.11
N PRO A 76 31.37 25.00 -4.16
CA PRO A 76 31.41 23.58 -3.78
C PRO A 76 30.90 23.29 -2.36
N ALA A 77 31.16 24.20 -1.41
CA ALA A 77 30.74 24.04 -0.02
C ALA A 77 29.21 24.09 0.19
N ARG A 78 28.46 24.76 -0.71
CA ARG A 78 26.98 24.81 -0.68
C ARG A 78 26.32 23.73 -1.55
N GLN A 79 27.04 23.15 -2.52
CA GLN A 79 26.55 22.01 -3.30
C GLN A 79 26.31 20.75 -2.44
N HIS A 80 27.14 20.53 -1.40
CA HIS A 80 26.98 19.40 -0.48
C HIS A 80 25.77 19.51 0.46
N LEU A 81 25.31 20.73 0.76
CA LEU A 81 24.09 20.98 1.55
C LEU A 81 22.83 20.93 0.68
N GLN A 82 22.91 21.32 -0.60
CA GLN A 82 21.76 21.36 -1.52
C GLN A 82 21.41 20.01 -2.14
N ARG A 83 22.37 19.07 -2.28
CA ARG A 83 22.07 17.66 -2.60
C ARG A 83 21.24 16.95 -1.51
N ARG A 84 21.06 17.56 -0.33
CA ARG A 84 20.39 16.96 0.84
C ARG A 84 18.92 17.35 0.99
N THR A 85 18.41 18.32 0.23
CA THR A 85 17.08 18.94 0.46
C THR A 85 16.04 18.66 -0.64
N ALA A 86 16.32 17.75 -1.56
CA ALA A 86 15.49 17.52 -2.74
C ALA A 86 14.61 16.26 -2.56
N GLY A 87 13.28 16.42 -2.69
CA GLY A 87 12.17 15.44 -2.73
C GLY A 87 12.43 13.99 -2.28
N LEU A 88 13.22 13.25 -3.04
CA LEU A 88 13.73 11.93 -2.67
C LEU A 88 15.05 12.13 -1.90
N GLY A 89 15.00 12.09 -0.57
CA GLY A 89 16.20 12.20 0.28
C GLY A 89 17.28 11.18 -0.13
N LEU A 90 18.54 11.42 0.24
CA LEU A 90 19.71 10.59 -0.12
C LEU A 90 19.46 9.06 -0.13
N PHE A 91 18.65 8.58 0.82
CA PHE A 91 18.24 7.18 1.02
C PHE A 91 17.52 6.54 -0.17
N ALA A 92 16.76 7.32 -0.91
CA ALA A 92 16.08 6.81 -2.08
C ALA A 92 17.08 6.51 -3.20
N ALA A 93 18.11 7.34 -3.40
CA ALA A 93 18.97 7.25 -4.58
C ALA A 93 19.66 5.89 -4.75
N GLU A 94 20.10 5.27 -3.65
CA GLU A 94 20.75 3.96 -3.66
C GLU A 94 19.74 2.81 -3.82
N ALA A 95 18.56 2.94 -3.20
CA ALA A 95 17.46 1.98 -3.33
C ALA A 95 16.66 2.10 -4.65
N LEU A 96 16.75 3.25 -5.34
CA LEU A 96 15.92 3.62 -6.49
C LEU A 96 15.96 2.59 -7.62
N PRO A 97 17.12 2.01 -8.02
CA PRO A 97 17.13 1.01 -9.09
C PRO A 97 16.27 -0.22 -8.77
N ALA A 98 16.43 -0.79 -7.56
CA ALA A 98 15.66 -1.96 -7.13
C ALA A 98 14.18 -1.63 -6.93
N LEU A 99 13.88 -0.46 -6.34
CA LEU A 99 12.53 0.05 -6.19
C LEU A 99 11.85 0.26 -7.55
N ASN A 100 12.54 0.88 -8.52
CA ASN A 100 12.01 1.09 -9.86
C ASN A 100 11.75 -0.24 -10.57
N GLN A 101 12.63 -1.24 -10.40
CA GLN A 101 12.41 -2.57 -10.97
C GLN A 101 11.15 -3.23 -10.38
N TYR A 102 10.97 -3.16 -9.05
CA TYR A 102 9.76 -3.61 -8.38
C TYR A 102 8.51 -2.91 -8.93
N LEU A 103 8.50 -1.58 -8.93
CA LEU A 103 7.37 -0.77 -9.40
C LEU A 103 7.06 -1.05 -10.88
N ALA A 104 8.10 -1.23 -11.71
CA ALA A 104 7.93 -1.57 -13.12
C ALA A 104 7.23 -2.92 -13.31
N ARG A 105 7.57 -3.95 -12.51
CA ARG A 105 6.86 -5.25 -12.55
C ARG A 105 5.39 -5.08 -12.14
N CYS A 106 5.11 -4.37 -11.05
CA CYS A 106 3.73 -4.11 -10.62
C CYS A 106 2.92 -3.38 -11.71
N GLN A 107 3.45 -2.29 -12.26
CA GLN A 107 2.81 -1.52 -13.32
C GLN A 107 2.64 -2.31 -14.61
N TYR A 108 3.56 -3.21 -14.93
CA TYR A 108 3.40 -4.10 -16.09
C TYR A 108 2.20 -5.02 -15.89
N MET A 109 2.09 -5.67 -14.73
CA MET A 109 0.99 -6.58 -14.41
C MET A 109 -0.36 -5.86 -14.35
N LEU A 110 -0.44 -4.71 -13.69
CA LEU A 110 -1.68 -3.93 -13.53
C LEU A 110 -2.18 -3.25 -14.82
N ARG A 111 -1.36 -3.20 -15.87
CA ARG A 111 -1.79 -2.75 -17.20
C ARG A 111 -2.39 -3.88 -18.05
N GLN A 112 -2.31 -5.13 -17.57
CA GLN A 112 -2.90 -6.26 -18.26
C GLN A 112 -4.40 -6.34 -17.95
N GLY A 113 -5.20 -6.46 -19.00
CA GLY A 113 -6.66 -6.61 -18.89
C GLY A 113 -7.42 -5.30 -18.67
N GLN A 114 -8.65 -5.42 -18.17
CA GLN A 114 -9.51 -4.32 -17.75
C GLN A 114 -9.90 -4.52 -16.28
N ALA A 115 -10.15 -3.43 -15.55
CA ALA A 115 -10.59 -3.53 -14.16
C ALA A 115 -11.94 -4.25 -14.08
N ALA A 116 -12.06 -5.18 -13.13
CA ALA A 116 -13.27 -5.98 -12.96
C ALA A 116 -13.91 -5.63 -11.61
N THR A 117 -14.98 -4.85 -11.61
CA THR A 117 -15.67 -4.37 -10.39
C THR A 117 -16.90 -5.22 -10.06
N ASP A 118 -17.06 -5.58 -8.78
CA ASP A 118 -18.24 -6.29 -8.28
C ASP A 118 -19.36 -5.30 -7.92
N VAL A 119 -18.98 -4.14 -7.38
CA VAL A 119 -19.91 -3.15 -6.81
C VAL A 119 -19.63 -1.76 -7.36
N TRP A 120 -20.68 -1.06 -7.77
CA TRP A 120 -20.64 0.39 -7.97
C TRP A 120 -21.14 1.11 -6.72
N VAL A 121 -20.36 2.06 -6.22
CA VAL A 121 -20.77 2.93 -5.10
C VAL A 121 -21.04 4.32 -5.66
N TYR A 122 -22.25 4.82 -5.44
CA TYR A 122 -22.65 6.13 -5.95
C TYR A 122 -21.98 7.27 -5.16
N TYR A 123 -21.36 8.21 -5.89
CA TYR A 123 -20.74 9.42 -5.36
C TYR A 123 -21.63 10.64 -5.68
N PRO A 124 -22.28 11.27 -4.67
CA PRO A 124 -23.36 12.23 -4.92
C PRO A 124 -22.88 13.67 -5.18
N PHE A 125 -21.57 13.94 -5.23
CA PHE A 125 -21.05 15.31 -5.29
C PHE A 125 -20.29 15.62 -6.58
N LEU A 126 -20.27 16.90 -6.93
CA LEU A 126 -19.34 17.41 -7.94
C LEU A 126 -17.95 17.63 -7.33
N GLY A 127 -16.97 16.87 -7.82
CA GLY A 127 -15.55 17.01 -7.48
C GLY A 127 -15.19 16.48 -6.08
N PHE A 128 -13.95 16.05 -5.92
CA PHE A 128 -13.45 15.46 -4.67
C PHE A 128 -12.92 16.54 -3.71
N PRO A 129 -13.18 16.44 -2.39
CA PRO A 129 -12.71 17.44 -1.43
C PRO A 129 -11.19 17.34 -1.21
N PRO A 130 -10.40 18.41 -1.46
CA PRO A 130 -8.95 18.40 -1.24
C PRO A 130 -8.55 18.17 0.22
N ALA A 131 -9.41 18.56 1.17
CA ALA A 131 -9.13 18.42 2.60
C ALA A 131 -9.07 16.96 3.07
N TRP A 132 -9.75 16.03 2.39
CA TRP A 132 -9.71 14.60 2.71
C TRP A 132 -8.31 14.01 2.53
N ALA A 133 -7.65 14.37 1.41
CA ALA A 133 -6.32 13.89 1.09
C ALA A 133 -5.26 14.30 2.13
N ASN A 134 -5.52 15.35 2.91
CA ASN A 134 -4.59 15.88 3.90
C ASN A 134 -4.72 15.27 5.31
N GLU A 135 -5.84 14.61 5.64
CA GLU A 135 -6.14 14.22 7.04
C GLU A 135 -5.95 12.72 7.35
N GLU A 136 -6.34 11.80 6.45
CA GLU A 136 -6.44 10.37 6.82
C GLU A 136 -5.34 9.48 6.22
N GLU A 137 -4.84 9.82 5.02
CA GLU A 137 -3.85 8.99 4.29
C GLU A 137 -2.39 9.45 4.47
N ALA A 138 -2.17 10.58 5.15
CA ALA A 138 -0.86 11.13 5.47
C ALA A 138 -0.26 10.54 6.76
N GLN A 139 -0.52 9.28 7.08
CA GLN A 139 0.19 8.60 8.17
C GLN A 139 1.58 8.16 7.67
N PRO A 140 2.68 8.83 8.08
CA PRO A 140 4.01 8.38 7.71
C PRO A 140 4.24 6.96 8.27
N ALA A 141 4.89 6.08 7.51
CA ALA A 141 5.44 4.89 8.14
C ALA A 141 6.43 5.36 9.22
N PHE A 142 6.46 4.65 10.36
CA PHE A 142 7.34 4.90 11.51
C PHE A 142 6.84 5.89 12.58
N GLY A 143 5.52 6.02 12.76
CA GLY A 143 4.96 6.67 13.96
C GLY A 143 5.26 8.17 14.07
N ALA A 144 5.61 8.81 12.96
CA ALA A 144 5.70 10.25 12.90
C ALA A 144 4.29 10.86 12.91
N GLU A 145 4.15 12.01 13.57
CA GLU A 145 2.95 12.83 13.37
C GLU A 145 2.82 13.17 11.89
N ALA A 146 1.60 13.06 11.35
CA ALA A 146 1.28 13.58 10.04
C ALA A 146 1.76 15.05 9.98
N PRO A 147 2.43 15.47 8.90
CA PRO A 147 2.84 16.86 8.76
C PRO A 147 1.62 17.76 8.94
N ARG A 148 1.66 18.66 9.94
CA ARG A 148 0.68 19.75 10.00
C ARG A 148 1.00 20.69 8.85
N MET A 149 0.39 20.45 7.70
CA MET A 149 0.44 21.37 6.58
C MET A 149 -0.09 22.73 7.04
N GLY A 150 0.67 23.79 6.75
CA GLY A 150 0.27 25.16 7.03
C GLY A 150 -0.98 25.50 6.27
N VAL A 151 -2.14 25.27 6.88
CA VAL A 151 -3.42 25.77 6.39
C VAL A 151 -3.36 27.29 6.48
N TRP A 152 -3.73 27.97 5.39
CA TRP A 152 -3.86 29.43 5.39
C TRP A 152 -4.63 29.88 6.63
N PRO A 153 -4.04 30.67 7.53
CA PRO A 153 -4.74 31.10 8.72
C PRO A 153 -5.81 32.11 8.28
N ASN A 154 -7.06 31.89 8.70
CA ASN A 154 -8.17 32.85 8.75
C ASN A 154 -9.33 32.72 7.74
N LEU A 155 -9.62 31.53 7.19
CA LEU A 155 -10.97 31.28 6.67
C LEU A 155 -11.79 30.50 7.72
N PRO A 156 -13.00 30.95 8.09
CA PRO A 156 -13.86 30.20 9.00
C PRO A 156 -14.12 28.81 8.43
N ARG A 157 -13.79 27.77 9.21
CA ARG A 157 -13.97 26.35 8.84
C ARG A 157 -15.47 26.02 8.76
N ALA A 158 -16.10 26.32 7.63
CA ALA A 158 -17.24 25.50 7.23
C ALA A 158 -16.67 24.11 6.94
N THR A 159 -17.10 23.08 7.67
CA THR A 159 -16.76 21.69 7.37
C THR A 159 -17.33 21.37 6.00
N ASP A 160 -16.46 21.12 5.02
CA ASP A 160 -16.85 20.70 3.67
C ASP A 160 -17.80 19.49 3.79
N PRO A 161 -19.07 19.59 3.33
CA PRO A 161 -20.05 18.53 3.50
C PRO A 161 -19.61 17.23 2.83
N ARG A 162 -18.74 17.28 1.81
CA ARG A 162 -18.18 16.11 1.16
C ARG A 162 -17.24 15.34 2.08
N VAL A 163 -16.44 16.06 2.89
CA VAL A 163 -15.56 15.45 3.90
C VAL A 163 -16.41 14.77 4.98
N ALA A 164 -17.47 15.44 5.44
CA ALA A 164 -18.38 14.86 6.43
C ALA A 164 -19.01 13.56 5.90
N TRP A 165 -19.56 13.57 4.69
CA TRP A 165 -20.14 12.38 4.06
C TRP A 165 -19.12 11.26 3.84
N LEU A 166 -17.91 11.59 3.37
CA LEU A 166 -16.85 10.58 3.22
C LEU A 166 -16.52 9.90 4.56
N ARG A 167 -16.51 10.63 5.70
CA ARG A 167 -16.31 10.01 7.02
C ARG A 167 -17.42 9.03 7.39
N GLU A 168 -18.66 9.33 7.04
CA GLU A 168 -19.81 8.44 7.30
C GLU A 168 -19.79 7.19 6.42
N VAL A 169 -19.34 7.32 5.17
CA VAL A 169 -19.31 6.21 4.20
C VAL A 169 -18.02 5.37 4.30
N GLN A 170 -16.94 5.91 4.87
CA GLN A 170 -15.65 5.22 5.00
C GLN A 170 -15.74 3.85 5.70
N PRO A 171 -16.50 3.66 6.80
CA PRO A 171 -16.67 2.35 7.42
C PRO A 171 -17.33 1.33 6.49
N LEU A 172 -18.29 1.75 5.66
CA LEU A 172 -18.90 0.89 4.66
C LEU A 172 -17.87 0.45 3.62
N ILE A 173 -17.10 1.40 3.06
CA ILE A 173 -16.04 1.11 2.09
C ILE A 173 -15.00 0.13 2.65
N ALA A 174 -14.52 0.39 3.88
CA ALA A 174 -13.58 -0.51 4.55
C ALA A 174 -14.20 -1.91 4.71
N HIS A 175 -15.48 -2.01 5.05
CA HIS A 175 -16.16 -3.29 5.18
C HIS A 175 -16.28 -4.05 3.85
N LEU A 176 -16.55 -3.35 2.73
CA LEU A 176 -16.53 -3.98 1.40
C LEU A 176 -15.15 -4.56 1.08
N GLU A 177 -14.10 -3.80 1.38
CA GLU A 177 -12.71 -4.21 1.16
C GLU A 177 -12.32 -5.40 2.05
N GLU A 178 -12.73 -5.41 3.33
CA GLU A 178 -12.48 -6.52 4.25
C GLU A 178 -13.14 -7.84 3.81
N ARG A 179 -14.26 -7.75 3.09
CA ARG A 179 -14.96 -8.90 2.47
C ARG A 179 -14.41 -9.26 1.09
N GLY A 180 -13.44 -8.50 0.60
CA GLY A 180 -12.72 -8.76 -0.64
C GLY A 180 -13.48 -8.45 -1.92
N LEU A 181 -14.46 -7.56 -1.82
CA LEU A 181 -15.21 -7.04 -2.96
C LEU A 181 -14.38 -5.99 -3.68
N ASN A 182 -14.32 -6.06 -5.00
CA ASN A 182 -13.74 -4.98 -5.81
C ASN A 182 -14.84 -3.97 -6.15
N TRP A 183 -14.57 -2.69 -5.94
CA TRP A 183 -15.58 -1.64 -6.08
C TRP A 183 -15.01 -0.38 -6.72
N THR A 184 -15.88 0.42 -7.32
CA THR A 184 -15.53 1.72 -7.89
C THR A 184 -16.61 2.77 -7.64
N TRP A 185 -16.23 4.04 -7.75
CA TRP A 185 -17.18 5.16 -7.72
C TRP A 185 -17.95 5.24 -9.04
N VAL A 186 -19.21 5.65 -8.96
CA VAL A 186 -20.01 6.08 -10.12
C VAL A 186 -20.72 7.39 -9.80
N ASN A 187 -20.88 8.25 -10.80
CA ASN A 187 -21.61 9.51 -10.70
C ASN A 187 -22.95 9.41 -11.44
N ASP A 188 -23.70 10.52 -11.46
CA ASP A 188 -24.97 10.64 -12.19
C ASP A 188 -24.85 10.26 -13.67
N GLU A 189 -23.84 10.76 -14.36
CA GLU A 189 -23.64 10.50 -15.79
C GLU A 189 -23.47 9.01 -16.11
N ILE A 190 -22.65 8.30 -15.32
CA ILE A 190 -22.44 6.85 -15.49
C ILE A 190 -23.74 6.10 -15.26
N LEU A 191 -24.48 6.43 -14.19
CA LEU A 191 -25.71 5.74 -13.80
C LEU A 191 -26.87 6.01 -14.75
N GLN A 192 -27.05 7.24 -15.22
CA GLN A 192 -28.10 7.60 -16.18
C GLN A 192 -27.91 6.92 -17.55
N GLN A 193 -26.67 6.57 -17.91
CA GLN A 193 -26.35 5.81 -19.13
C GLN A 193 -26.30 4.29 -18.89
N ALA A 194 -26.40 3.84 -17.64
CA ALA A 194 -26.26 2.43 -17.32
C ALA A 194 -27.49 1.63 -17.72
N ALA A 195 -27.28 0.40 -18.15
CA ALA A 195 -28.35 -0.57 -18.37
C ALA A 195 -28.12 -1.82 -17.50
N TRP A 196 -29.21 -2.49 -17.14
CA TRP A 196 -29.17 -3.80 -16.48
C TRP A 196 -29.37 -4.90 -17.53
N ASN A 197 -28.30 -5.59 -17.89
CA ASN A 197 -28.29 -6.64 -18.90
C ASN A 197 -27.49 -7.85 -18.41
N GLU A 198 -27.95 -9.07 -18.71
CA GLU A 198 -27.19 -10.30 -18.44
C GLU A 198 -26.68 -10.42 -16.98
N GLY A 199 -27.51 -10.01 -16.02
CA GLY A 199 -27.17 -10.07 -14.59
C GLY A 199 -26.16 -9.01 -14.13
N HIS A 200 -25.87 -7.99 -14.96
CA HIS A 200 -24.91 -6.95 -14.65
C HIS A 200 -25.42 -5.55 -15.02
N TRP A 201 -25.03 -4.58 -14.20
CA TRP A 201 -25.02 -3.18 -14.59
C TRP A 201 -23.88 -2.96 -15.58
N GLN A 202 -24.17 -2.26 -16.68
CA GLN A 202 -23.21 -1.95 -17.74
C GLN A 202 -23.36 -0.50 -18.17
N SER A 203 -22.25 0.22 -18.25
CA SER A 203 -22.20 1.59 -18.76
C SER A 203 -20.85 1.80 -19.43
N GLN A 204 -20.86 1.91 -20.76
CA GLN A 204 -19.66 1.96 -21.60
C GLN A 204 -18.64 0.86 -21.21
N GLY A 205 -17.44 1.21 -20.75
CA GLY A 205 -16.39 0.27 -20.35
C GLY A 205 -16.47 -0.24 -18.91
N LEU A 206 -17.48 0.16 -18.12
CA LEU A 206 -17.68 -0.32 -16.75
C LEU A 206 -18.78 -1.37 -16.68
N SER A 207 -18.60 -2.34 -15.79
CA SER A 207 -19.65 -3.28 -15.39
C SER A 207 -19.56 -3.64 -13.90
N ALA A 208 -20.69 -3.91 -13.27
CA ALA A 208 -20.78 -4.42 -11.90
C ALA A 208 -22.03 -5.26 -11.68
N GLN A 209 -22.02 -6.09 -10.64
CA GLN A 209 -23.17 -6.93 -10.28
C GLN A 209 -24.26 -6.13 -9.56
N LEU A 210 -23.92 -5.04 -8.86
CA LEU A 210 -24.90 -4.23 -8.12
C LEU A 210 -24.45 -2.78 -7.91
N VAL A 211 -25.44 -1.94 -7.56
CA VAL A 211 -25.24 -0.53 -7.17
C VAL A 211 -25.52 -0.34 -5.67
N VAL A 212 -24.66 0.41 -4.99
CA VAL A 212 -24.80 0.79 -3.58
C VAL A 212 -25.01 2.30 -3.44
N LEU A 213 -26.05 2.67 -2.71
CA LEU A 213 -26.41 4.05 -2.35
C LEU A 213 -26.23 4.24 -0.85
N ALA A 214 -25.25 5.05 -0.43
CA ALA A 214 -24.85 5.16 0.97
C ALA A 214 -25.01 6.58 1.51
N ASP A 215 -25.87 6.73 2.52
CA ASP A 215 -26.15 7.96 3.28
C ASP A 215 -26.25 9.21 2.40
N LEU A 216 -27.20 9.20 1.46
CA LEU A 216 -27.24 10.18 0.37
C LEU A 216 -27.88 11.51 0.83
N PRO A 217 -27.16 12.65 0.75
CA PRO A 217 -27.72 13.96 1.09
C PRO A 217 -28.66 14.51 0.00
N HIS A 218 -28.48 14.05 -1.23
CA HIS A 218 -29.26 14.37 -2.42
C HIS A 218 -28.89 13.40 -3.56
N ILE A 219 -29.69 13.40 -4.63
CA ILE A 219 -29.46 12.66 -5.89
C ILE A 219 -30.13 13.41 -7.04
N GLU A 220 -29.58 13.40 -8.26
CA GLU A 220 -30.29 13.98 -9.40
C GLU A 220 -31.61 13.23 -9.67
N TRP A 221 -32.62 13.97 -10.11
CA TRP A 221 -33.94 13.40 -10.35
C TRP A 221 -33.89 12.33 -11.44
N GLU A 222 -33.13 12.60 -12.51
CA GLU A 222 -32.92 11.71 -13.64
C GLU A 222 -32.26 10.39 -13.18
N THR A 223 -31.25 10.48 -12.32
CA THR A 223 -30.58 9.31 -11.72
C THR A 223 -31.53 8.52 -10.81
N ALA A 224 -32.29 9.19 -9.93
CA ALA A 224 -33.23 8.53 -9.03
C ALA A 224 -34.36 7.81 -9.79
N HIS A 225 -34.91 8.45 -10.81
CA HIS A 225 -35.91 7.85 -11.69
C HIS A 225 -35.36 6.61 -12.40
N HIS A 226 -34.17 6.74 -13.00
CA HIS A 226 -33.54 5.66 -13.75
C HIS A 226 -33.24 4.44 -12.88
N LEU A 227 -32.69 4.65 -11.67
CA LEU A 227 -32.45 3.59 -10.70
C LEU A 227 -33.77 2.92 -10.26
N TYR A 228 -34.84 3.69 -10.07
CA TYR A 228 -36.14 3.15 -9.68
C TYR A 228 -36.77 2.28 -10.78
N GLU A 229 -36.71 2.70 -12.04
CA GLU A 229 -37.21 1.89 -13.17
C GLU A 229 -36.49 0.54 -13.26
N HIS A 230 -35.17 0.55 -13.10
CA HIS A 230 -34.37 -0.67 -13.13
C HIS A 230 -34.58 -1.55 -11.90
N PHE A 231 -34.75 -0.95 -10.71
CA PHE A 231 -35.13 -1.69 -9.51
C PHE A 231 -36.45 -2.44 -9.70
N GLN A 232 -37.44 -1.79 -10.30
CA GLN A 232 -38.73 -2.43 -10.62
C GLN A 232 -38.59 -3.55 -11.66
N ALA A 233 -37.58 -3.49 -12.51
CA ALA A 233 -37.19 -4.56 -13.43
C ALA A 233 -36.33 -5.66 -12.77
N GLY A 234 -36.04 -5.57 -11.47
CA GLY A 234 -35.29 -6.57 -10.70
C GLY A 234 -33.78 -6.33 -10.64
N ALA A 235 -33.28 -5.17 -11.08
CA ALA A 235 -31.87 -4.84 -10.95
C ALA A 235 -31.47 -4.65 -9.46
N PRO A 236 -30.40 -5.28 -8.99
CA PRO A 236 -29.95 -5.21 -7.61
C PRO A 236 -29.38 -3.82 -7.29
N ILE A 237 -30.06 -3.14 -6.38
CA ILE A 237 -29.66 -1.86 -5.80
C ILE A 237 -29.80 -1.98 -4.28
N LEU A 238 -28.72 -1.67 -3.55
CA LEU A 238 -28.70 -1.70 -2.09
C LEU A 238 -28.55 -0.31 -1.52
N THR A 239 -29.27 -0.04 -0.43
CA THR A 239 -29.23 1.24 0.27
C THR A 239 -28.72 1.06 1.70
N TYR A 240 -27.74 1.87 2.11
CA TYR A 240 -27.20 1.91 3.47
C TYR A 240 -27.35 3.32 4.04
N GLY A 241 -27.76 3.46 5.30
CA GLY A 241 -27.99 4.77 5.90
C GLY A 241 -29.21 5.49 5.33
N ASN A 242 -29.20 6.82 5.32
CA ASN A 242 -30.38 7.59 4.92
C ASN A 242 -30.53 7.65 3.39
N PRO A 243 -31.74 7.34 2.85
CA PRO A 243 -32.01 7.59 1.43
C PRO A 243 -32.12 9.09 1.15
N ALA A 244 -31.75 9.51 -0.06
CA ALA A 244 -31.97 10.88 -0.51
C ALA A 244 -33.48 11.18 -0.59
N ASN A 245 -33.85 12.43 -0.31
CA ASN A 245 -35.24 12.91 -0.36
C ASN A 245 -35.39 14.19 -1.18
N ARG A 246 -34.34 14.58 -1.88
CA ARG A 246 -34.26 15.83 -2.65
C ARG A 246 -33.17 15.77 -3.69
N GLN A 247 -33.26 16.68 -4.65
CA GLN A 247 -32.22 16.90 -5.65
C GLN A 247 -31.19 17.98 -5.22
N PRO A 248 -30.00 18.04 -5.85
CA PRO A 248 -29.04 19.11 -5.59
C PRO A 248 -29.47 20.50 -6.11
N GLY A 249 -30.38 20.56 -7.09
CA GLY A 249 -30.79 21.78 -7.79
C GLY A 249 -32.19 22.32 -7.41
N PHE A 250 -32.54 23.51 -7.93
CA PHE A 250 -33.84 24.15 -7.67
C PHE A 250 -34.89 23.94 -8.77
N MET A 251 -34.53 23.32 -9.89
CA MET A 251 -35.43 23.12 -11.03
C MET A 251 -36.60 22.23 -10.64
N ASP A 252 -37.83 22.75 -10.62
CA ASP A 252 -39.05 22.02 -10.22
C ASP A 252 -38.96 21.29 -8.87
N TYR A 253 -38.14 21.79 -7.93
CA TYR A 253 -37.74 21.05 -6.73
C TYR A 253 -38.94 20.56 -5.89
N GLN A 254 -40.02 21.34 -5.80
CA GLN A 254 -41.20 20.91 -5.03
C GLN A 254 -41.80 19.61 -5.54
N LYS A 255 -41.86 19.43 -6.87
CA LYS A 255 -42.38 18.22 -7.49
C LYS A 255 -41.31 17.12 -7.49
N ARG A 256 -40.10 17.46 -7.92
CA ARG A 256 -39.00 16.51 -8.08
C ARG A 256 -38.56 15.89 -6.74
N ASP A 257 -38.50 16.68 -5.66
CA ASP A 257 -38.14 16.18 -4.34
C ASP A 257 -39.21 15.20 -3.80
N GLN A 258 -40.50 15.46 -4.07
CA GLN A 258 -41.58 14.53 -3.71
C GLN A 258 -41.45 13.19 -4.44
N GLU A 259 -41.15 13.22 -5.75
CA GLU A 259 -40.93 12.02 -6.56
C GLU A 259 -39.68 11.25 -6.09
N ILE A 260 -38.57 11.94 -5.87
CA ILE A 260 -37.32 11.36 -5.32
C ILE A 260 -37.59 10.68 -4.00
N ALA A 261 -38.30 11.33 -3.07
CA ALA A 261 -38.60 10.74 -1.77
C ALA A 261 -39.38 9.40 -1.90
N VAL A 262 -40.35 9.32 -2.82
CA VAL A 262 -41.13 8.09 -3.07
C VAL A 262 -40.24 6.97 -3.65
N TRP A 263 -39.45 7.29 -4.68
CA TRP A 263 -38.59 6.30 -5.33
C TRP A 263 -37.49 5.79 -4.41
N MET A 264 -36.80 6.70 -3.72
CA MET A 264 -35.71 6.35 -2.82
C MET A 264 -36.20 5.62 -1.57
N GLN A 265 -37.42 5.89 -1.10
CA GLN A 265 -38.05 5.10 -0.04
C GLN A 265 -38.40 3.68 -0.52
N SER A 266 -38.78 3.51 -1.79
CA SER A 266 -39.03 2.18 -2.37
C SER A 266 -37.74 1.35 -2.48
N LEU A 267 -36.62 2.00 -2.82
CA LEU A 267 -35.27 1.41 -2.83
C LEU A 267 -34.72 1.12 -1.41
N ALA A 268 -35.36 1.64 -0.36
CA ALA A 268 -34.92 1.56 1.02
C ALA A 268 -35.99 0.93 1.93
N PRO A 269 -36.37 -0.34 1.71
CA PRO A 269 -37.46 -0.96 2.44
C PRO A 269 -37.12 -1.11 3.94
N PRO A 270 -38.13 -1.13 4.85
CA PRO A 270 -37.91 -1.08 6.30
C PRO A 270 -37.10 -2.25 6.89
N ASP A 271 -37.12 -3.40 6.22
CA ASP A 271 -36.48 -4.67 6.56
C ASP A 271 -35.05 -4.82 5.99
N ARG A 272 -34.56 -3.81 5.25
CA ARG A 272 -33.18 -3.81 4.74
C ARG A 272 -32.15 -3.94 5.86
N PRO A 273 -30.94 -4.47 5.56
CA PRO A 273 -29.86 -4.53 6.54
C PRO A 273 -29.51 -3.15 7.10
N LYS A 274 -29.50 -3.04 8.45
CA LYS A 274 -29.21 -1.77 9.16
C LYS A 274 -27.82 -1.72 9.80
N THR A 275 -27.17 -2.87 9.97
CA THR A 275 -25.80 -2.97 10.48
C THR A 275 -24.84 -3.20 9.32
N LEU A 276 -23.60 -2.75 9.46
CA LEU A 276 -22.54 -2.98 8.46
C LEU A 276 -22.37 -4.47 8.16
N GLU A 277 -22.37 -5.32 9.19
CA GLU A 277 -22.18 -6.76 9.06
C GLU A 277 -23.30 -7.43 8.26
N ALA A 278 -24.57 -7.15 8.61
CA ALA A 278 -25.71 -7.68 7.86
C ALA A 278 -25.76 -7.14 6.43
N PHE A 279 -25.35 -5.87 6.23
CA PHE A 279 -25.27 -5.26 4.91
C PHE A 279 -24.19 -5.96 4.06
N GLY A 280 -23.01 -6.17 4.62
CA GLY A 280 -21.92 -6.88 3.97
C GLY A 280 -22.28 -8.33 3.63
N ASP A 281 -22.95 -9.05 4.54
CA ASP A 281 -23.39 -10.42 4.30
C ASP A 281 -24.38 -10.49 3.15
N HIS A 282 -25.39 -9.62 3.17
CA HIS A 282 -26.37 -9.55 2.09
C HIS A 282 -25.71 -9.18 0.76
N LEU A 283 -24.77 -8.25 0.76
CA LEU A 283 -24.04 -7.89 -0.44
C LEU A 283 -23.25 -9.07 -1.01
N LEU A 284 -22.57 -9.86 -0.17
CA LEU A 284 -21.85 -11.06 -0.62
C LEU A 284 -22.77 -12.11 -1.24
N THR A 285 -24.05 -12.17 -0.84
CA THR A 285 -25.05 -13.05 -1.48
C THR A 285 -25.51 -12.55 -2.84
N LEU A 286 -25.35 -11.26 -3.14
CA LEU A 286 -25.72 -10.67 -4.43
C LEU A 286 -24.54 -10.60 -5.40
N ALA A 287 -23.32 -10.39 -4.88
CA ALA A 287 -22.08 -10.43 -5.64
C ALA A 287 -21.55 -11.87 -5.74
N GLU A 288 -22.30 -12.76 -6.40
CA GLU A 288 -21.97 -14.19 -6.50
C GLU A 288 -20.81 -14.47 -7.46
N GLU A 289 -20.67 -13.67 -8.53
CA GLU A 289 -19.65 -13.86 -9.57
C GLU A 289 -18.29 -13.32 -9.13
N ARG A 290 -17.62 -14.08 -8.27
CA ARG A 290 -16.27 -13.79 -7.80
C ARG A 290 -15.35 -14.95 -8.13
N PRO A 291 -14.10 -14.70 -8.56
CA PRO A 291 -13.16 -15.78 -8.86
C PRO A 291 -12.59 -16.44 -7.59
N LEU A 292 -12.69 -15.76 -6.44
CA LEU A 292 -12.20 -16.22 -5.15
C LEU A 292 -13.18 -15.87 -4.02
N VAL A 293 -13.21 -16.73 -3.01
CA VAL A 293 -13.81 -16.47 -1.70
C VAL A 293 -12.71 -16.49 -0.65
N TYR A 294 -12.65 -15.45 0.19
CA TYR A 294 -11.70 -15.39 1.30
C TYR A 294 -12.17 -16.28 2.44
N VAL A 295 -11.26 -17.10 2.98
CA VAL A 295 -11.57 -18.01 4.10
C VAL A 295 -11.72 -17.24 5.41
N GLU A 296 -10.99 -16.13 5.53
CA GLU A 296 -11.03 -15.21 6.66
C GLU A 296 -11.13 -13.77 6.13
N PRO A 297 -11.71 -12.82 6.89
CA PRO A 297 -11.72 -11.42 6.50
C PRO A 297 -10.33 -10.89 6.14
N MET A 298 -10.27 -10.10 5.07
CA MET A 298 -9.01 -9.54 4.57
C MET A 298 -8.42 -8.52 5.54
N GLY A 299 -9.19 -7.92 6.45
CA GLY A 299 -8.67 -6.88 7.35
C GLY A 299 -7.97 -5.76 6.56
N ALA A 300 -6.83 -5.27 7.06
CA ALA A 300 -6.05 -4.19 6.43
C ALA A 300 -5.21 -4.62 5.19
N LEU A 301 -5.73 -5.51 4.34
CA LEU A 301 -5.10 -5.90 3.09
C LEU A 301 -5.67 -5.06 1.95
N LEU A 302 -4.80 -4.48 1.14
CA LEU A 302 -5.22 -3.78 -0.07
C LEU A 302 -5.36 -4.77 -1.23
N HIS A 303 -6.35 -4.59 -2.09
CA HIS A 303 -6.51 -5.41 -3.28
C HIS A 303 -7.06 -4.65 -4.48
N HIS A 304 -6.82 -5.23 -5.66
CA HIS A 304 -7.42 -4.82 -6.93
C HIS A 304 -7.56 -6.05 -7.84
N ARG A 305 -8.59 -6.08 -8.67
CA ARG A 305 -8.82 -7.15 -9.66
C ARG A 305 -8.91 -6.56 -11.07
N SER A 306 -8.17 -7.17 -11.99
CA SER A 306 -8.37 -7.00 -13.43
C SER A 306 -8.65 -8.35 -14.09
N GLN A 307 -9.36 -8.32 -15.20
CA GLN A 307 -9.64 -9.47 -16.05
C GLN A 307 -8.99 -9.26 -17.41
N TRP A 308 -8.25 -10.27 -17.89
CA TRP A 308 -7.57 -10.25 -19.17
C TRP A 308 -8.52 -10.69 -20.29
N ALA A 309 -8.19 -10.32 -21.53
CA ALA A 309 -9.01 -10.63 -22.69
C ALA A 309 -9.16 -12.14 -22.98
N ASP A 310 -8.26 -12.97 -22.45
CA ASP A 310 -8.35 -14.43 -22.55
C ASP A 310 -9.20 -15.07 -21.45
N GLY A 311 -9.78 -14.27 -20.56
CA GLY A 311 -10.58 -14.71 -19.42
C GLY A 311 -9.77 -14.95 -18.14
N SER A 312 -8.47 -14.62 -18.11
CA SER A 312 -7.68 -14.74 -16.87
C SER A 312 -8.07 -13.65 -15.85
N ASP A 313 -8.13 -14.00 -14.57
CA ASP A 313 -8.26 -13.03 -13.47
C ASP A 313 -6.90 -12.78 -12.83
N LEU A 314 -6.52 -11.51 -12.73
CA LEU A 314 -5.35 -11.06 -12.01
C LEU A 314 -5.79 -10.33 -10.75
N LEU A 315 -5.41 -10.86 -9.58
CA LEU A 315 -5.69 -10.27 -8.28
C LEU A 315 -4.39 -9.75 -7.65
N PHE A 316 -4.34 -8.44 -7.41
CA PHE A 316 -3.29 -7.78 -6.66
C PHE A 316 -3.62 -7.80 -5.16
N PHE A 317 -2.61 -8.08 -4.34
CA PHE A 317 -2.69 -8.00 -2.88
C PHE A 317 -1.49 -7.26 -2.33
N ALA A 318 -1.70 -6.33 -1.40
CA ALA A 318 -0.63 -5.67 -0.66
C ALA A 318 -0.88 -5.65 0.84
N ASN A 319 0.08 -6.19 1.59
CA ASN A 319 0.05 -6.24 3.05
C ASN A 319 0.62 -4.96 3.63
N GLU A 320 -0.20 -4.13 4.25
CA GLU A 320 0.23 -2.85 4.84
C GLU A 320 0.66 -2.97 6.31
N GLN A 321 0.85 -4.19 6.82
CA GLN A 321 1.15 -4.47 8.23
C GLN A 321 2.62 -4.86 8.45
N PRO A 322 3.19 -4.62 9.66
CA PRO A 322 4.56 -4.97 10.03
C PRO A 322 4.78 -6.47 10.31
N ARG A 323 3.87 -7.33 9.85
CA ARG A 323 3.93 -8.77 10.10
C ARG A 323 3.66 -9.55 8.83
N ASP A 324 4.33 -10.68 8.69
CA ASP A 324 4.06 -11.63 7.61
C ASP A 324 2.62 -12.14 7.71
N ARG A 325 2.01 -12.36 6.55
CA ARG A 325 0.69 -12.95 6.43
C ARG A 325 0.73 -14.12 5.47
N VAL A 326 -0.15 -15.08 5.69
CA VAL A 326 -0.48 -16.11 4.71
C VAL A 326 -1.91 -15.85 4.26
N LEU A 327 -2.12 -15.64 2.96
CA LEU A 327 -3.47 -15.51 2.43
C LEU A 327 -4.17 -16.86 2.53
N ALA A 328 -5.50 -16.85 2.65
CA ALA A 328 -6.30 -18.06 2.61
C ALA A 328 -7.50 -17.77 1.70
N VAL A 329 -7.37 -18.16 0.43
CA VAL A 329 -8.36 -17.89 -0.61
C VAL A 329 -8.80 -19.18 -1.27
N ARG A 330 -10.10 -19.31 -1.52
CA ARG A 330 -10.71 -20.46 -2.18
C ARG A 330 -11.16 -20.04 -3.57
N PRO A 331 -10.59 -20.63 -4.64
CA PRO A 331 -11.13 -20.45 -5.98
C PRO A 331 -12.57 -20.96 -6.07
N THR A 332 -13.41 -20.23 -6.79
CA THR A 332 -14.81 -20.61 -7.02
C THR A 332 -14.95 -21.56 -8.20
N GLU A 333 -14.01 -21.51 -9.15
CA GLU A 333 -13.95 -22.37 -10.33
C GLU A 333 -12.88 -23.46 -10.20
N THR A 334 -13.15 -24.62 -10.81
CA THR A 334 -12.18 -25.73 -10.91
C THR A 334 -11.52 -25.75 -12.29
N GLY A 335 -10.31 -26.31 -12.38
CA GLY A 335 -9.57 -26.47 -13.63
C GLY A 335 -8.82 -25.23 -14.14
N ARG A 336 -8.90 -24.08 -13.45
CA ARG A 336 -8.11 -22.88 -13.75
C ARG A 336 -6.66 -23.15 -13.36
N GLN A 337 -5.70 -22.80 -14.20
CA GLN A 337 -4.29 -22.82 -13.83
C GLN A 337 -3.98 -21.63 -12.90
N THR A 338 -3.22 -21.85 -11.84
CA THR A 338 -2.97 -20.82 -10.82
C THR A 338 -1.49 -20.51 -10.63
N TYR A 339 -1.18 -19.22 -10.53
CA TYR A 339 0.18 -18.74 -10.33
C TYR A 339 0.26 -17.64 -9.28
N TRP A 340 1.27 -17.71 -8.41
CA TRP A 340 1.67 -16.60 -7.55
C TRP A 340 2.86 -15.87 -8.17
N LEU A 341 2.69 -14.58 -8.47
CA LEU A 341 3.69 -13.73 -9.10
C LEU A 341 4.23 -12.77 -8.03
N ASP A 342 5.52 -12.90 -7.72
CA ASP A 342 6.19 -12.03 -6.74
C ASP A 342 6.89 -10.87 -7.46
N PRO A 343 6.37 -9.64 -7.39
CA PRO A 343 7.00 -8.48 -8.02
C PRO A 343 8.33 -8.08 -7.36
N TRP A 344 8.62 -8.51 -6.12
CA TRP A 344 9.89 -8.24 -5.45
C TRP A 344 11.04 -8.96 -6.14
N SER A 345 10.90 -10.28 -6.30
CA SER A 345 11.92 -11.11 -6.92
C SER A 345 11.79 -11.24 -8.44
N GLY A 346 10.58 -11.09 -8.96
CA GLY A 346 10.22 -11.43 -10.34
C GLY A 346 9.95 -12.92 -10.55
N ALA A 347 9.94 -13.73 -9.49
CA ALA A 347 9.67 -15.16 -9.62
C ALA A 347 8.17 -15.46 -9.74
N ILE A 348 7.90 -16.58 -10.41
CA ILE A 348 6.56 -17.10 -10.71
C ILE A 348 6.48 -18.48 -10.10
N LEU A 349 5.53 -18.67 -9.20
CA LEU A 349 5.24 -19.96 -8.62
C LEU A 349 3.96 -20.54 -9.19
N ASP A 350 4.09 -21.71 -9.81
CA ASP A 350 2.94 -22.51 -10.21
C ASP A 350 2.31 -23.16 -8.96
N LEU A 351 1.05 -22.85 -8.71
CA LEU A 351 0.26 -23.39 -7.61
C LEU A 351 -0.61 -24.58 -8.06
N GLY A 352 -0.50 -24.99 -9.32
CA GLY A 352 -1.25 -26.07 -9.93
C GLY A 352 -2.61 -25.62 -10.45
N LYS A 353 -3.45 -26.60 -10.79
CA LYS A 353 -4.84 -26.37 -11.22
C LYS A 353 -5.76 -26.27 -10.01
N THR A 354 -6.80 -25.45 -10.13
CA THR A 354 -7.82 -25.34 -9.09
C THR A 354 -8.64 -26.60 -8.94
N GLU A 355 -8.80 -27.06 -7.71
CA GLU A 355 -9.65 -28.20 -7.35
C GLU A 355 -10.80 -27.75 -6.45
N SER A 356 -11.89 -28.52 -6.42
CA SER A 356 -13.06 -28.20 -5.61
C SER A 356 -12.69 -28.13 -4.13
N GLY A 357 -13.03 -27.02 -3.47
CA GLY A 357 -12.75 -26.81 -2.04
C GLY A 357 -11.29 -26.49 -1.70
N GLN A 358 -10.39 -26.45 -2.69
CA GLN A 358 -8.97 -26.13 -2.49
C GLN A 358 -8.80 -24.73 -1.86
N ILE A 359 -7.90 -24.62 -0.88
CA ILE A 359 -7.52 -23.33 -0.29
C ILE A 359 -6.08 -23.02 -0.72
N LEU A 360 -5.92 -21.96 -1.48
CA LEU A 360 -4.61 -21.43 -1.85
C LEU A 360 -4.06 -20.59 -0.70
N ARG A 361 -2.77 -20.81 -0.39
CA ARG A 361 -2.07 -20.20 0.76
C ARG A 361 -0.77 -19.47 0.38
N PRO A 362 -0.80 -18.50 -0.56
CA PRO A 362 0.40 -17.74 -0.87
C PRO A 362 0.85 -16.90 0.35
N ALA A 363 2.16 -16.81 0.53
CA ALA A 363 2.73 -15.96 1.56
C ALA A 363 2.83 -14.52 1.07
N LEU A 364 2.56 -13.60 1.99
CA LEU A 364 2.62 -12.18 1.77
C LEU A 364 3.36 -11.53 2.94
N PRO A 365 4.69 -11.31 2.80
CA PRO A 365 5.49 -10.75 3.88
C PRO A 365 5.04 -9.34 4.32
N ALA A 366 5.54 -8.88 5.46
CA ALA A 366 5.27 -7.53 5.96
C ALA A 366 5.54 -6.47 4.88
N TYR A 367 4.61 -5.54 4.66
CA TYR A 367 4.78 -4.44 3.69
C TYR A 367 5.11 -4.84 2.23
N ARG A 368 4.83 -6.09 1.83
CA ARG A 368 5.02 -6.58 0.46
C ARG A 368 3.70 -6.73 -0.28
N ALA A 369 3.80 -6.74 -1.60
CA ALA A 369 2.68 -7.06 -2.49
C ALA A 369 2.97 -8.30 -3.34
N GLY A 370 1.91 -8.90 -3.87
CA GLY A 370 1.98 -10.04 -4.78
C GLY A 370 0.72 -10.14 -5.64
N PHE A 371 0.79 -10.97 -6.68
CA PHE A 371 -0.33 -11.19 -7.57
C PHE A 371 -0.71 -12.67 -7.62
N LEU A 372 -2.00 -12.97 -7.51
CA LEU A 372 -2.55 -14.27 -7.85
C LEU A 372 -3.16 -14.18 -9.24
N LEU A 373 -2.67 -15.01 -10.17
CA LEU A 373 -3.24 -15.17 -11.50
C LEU A 373 -4.02 -16.47 -11.56
N LEU A 374 -5.28 -16.39 -11.97
CA LEU A 374 -6.13 -17.53 -12.32
C LEU A 374 -6.33 -17.51 -13.83
N SER A 375 -5.74 -18.45 -14.54
CA SER A 375 -5.74 -18.49 -15.99
C SER A 375 -6.52 -19.71 -16.51
N PRO A 376 -7.28 -19.59 -17.61
CA PRO A 376 -7.94 -20.74 -18.22
C PRO A 376 -6.96 -21.70 -18.90
N ARG A 377 -5.70 -21.28 -19.12
CA ARG A 377 -4.66 -22.10 -19.77
C ARG A 377 -3.30 -21.92 -19.08
N PRO A 378 -2.37 -22.88 -19.19
CA PRO A 378 -1.01 -22.68 -18.72
C PRO A 378 -0.36 -21.46 -19.37
N LEU A 379 0.40 -20.70 -18.59
CA LEU A 379 1.23 -19.62 -19.14
C LEU A 379 2.26 -20.23 -20.11
N ALA A 380 2.36 -19.66 -21.31
CA ALA A 380 3.44 -19.99 -22.23
C ALA A 380 4.75 -19.49 -21.63
N THR A 381 5.54 -20.41 -21.06
CA THR A 381 6.85 -20.09 -20.48
C THR A 381 7.92 -20.81 -21.28
N ASP A 382 8.73 -20.03 -22.01
CA ASP A 382 9.97 -20.53 -22.64
C ASP A 382 11.13 -20.60 -21.63
N ALA A 383 10.92 -20.11 -20.40
CA ALA A 383 11.90 -20.06 -19.34
C ALA A 383 11.61 -21.10 -18.26
N ALA A 384 12.65 -21.78 -17.78
CA ALA A 384 12.56 -22.62 -16.60
C ALA A 384 11.97 -21.82 -15.42
N PRO A 385 11.11 -22.41 -14.58
CA PRO A 385 10.51 -21.70 -13.45
C PRO A 385 11.63 -21.15 -12.55
N ALA A 386 11.69 -19.82 -12.42
CA ALA A 386 12.63 -19.16 -11.53
C ALA A 386 12.29 -19.57 -10.08
N THR A 387 13.27 -20.09 -9.35
CA THR A 387 13.10 -20.36 -7.92
C THR A 387 12.87 -19.04 -7.17
N LEU A 388 11.72 -18.92 -6.50
CA LEU A 388 11.45 -17.81 -5.58
C LEU A 388 12.59 -17.68 -4.55
N PRO A 389 13.03 -16.44 -4.22
CA PRO A 389 13.78 -16.19 -3.01
C PRO A 389 12.98 -16.69 -1.81
N ILE A 390 13.69 -17.13 -0.77
CA ILE A 390 13.07 -17.84 0.36
C ILE A 390 11.96 -17.03 1.03
N ASP A 391 12.12 -15.71 1.14
CA ASP A 391 11.10 -14.81 1.70
C ASP A 391 9.81 -14.74 0.87
N GLY A 392 9.86 -15.05 -0.44
CA GLY A 392 8.72 -15.06 -1.35
C GLY A 392 8.07 -16.43 -1.53
N ARG A 393 8.69 -17.51 -1.02
CA ARG A 393 8.12 -18.87 -1.07
C ARG A 393 6.90 -18.98 -0.14
N PRO A 394 5.86 -19.74 -0.51
CA PRO A 394 4.71 -19.94 0.36
C PRO A 394 5.18 -20.56 1.68
N LEU A 395 4.98 -19.79 2.75
CA LEU A 395 5.29 -20.13 4.14
C LEU A 395 4.64 -21.45 4.59
N SER A 396 3.60 -21.92 3.89
CA SER A 396 2.96 -23.20 4.16
C SER A 396 3.87 -24.41 3.91
N ARG A 397 5.02 -24.25 3.24
CA ARG A 397 6.04 -25.31 3.06
C ARG A 397 7.37 -25.00 3.72
N LEU A 398 7.47 -23.94 4.53
CA LEU A 398 8.75 -23.52 5.11
C LEU A 398 8.62 -23.37 6.63
N GLU A 399 9.42 -24.14 7.36
CA GLU A 399 9.61 -23.95 8.79
C GLU A 399 10.74 -22.94 9.02
N ARG A 400 10.50 -21.97 9.90
CA ARG A 400 11.49 -20.96 10.31
C ARG A 400 11.83 -21.13 11.79
N VAL A 401 13.07 -21.51 12.07
CA VAL A 401 13.56 -21.70 13.44
C VAL A 401 14.60 -20.62 13.74
N ALA A 402 14.38 -19.83 14.79
CA ALA A 402 15.38 -18.86 15.23
C ALA A 402 16.55 -19.64 15.84
N VAL A 403 17.68 -19.69 15.12
CA VAL A 403 18.89 -20.40 15.56
C VAL A 403 19.80 -19.50 16.38
N ARG A 404 19.75 -18.18 16.17
CA ARG A 404 20.49 -17.19 16.99
C ARG A 404 19.67 -15.92 17.19
N THR A 405 19.87 -15.30 18.36
CA THR A 405 19.46 -13.91 18.63
C THR A 405 20.70 -13.13 19.05
N LEU A 406 20.98 -12.02 18.36
CA LEU A 406 22.21 -11.25 18.47
C LEU A 406 21.96 -9.99 19.30
N ASN A 407 22.42 -9.99 20.56
CA ASN A 407 21.99 -9.00 21.56
C ASN A 407 23.10 -8.04 22.05
N GLN A 408 24.37 -8.35 21.82
CA GLN A 408 25.51 -7.61 22.35
C GLN A 408 26.35 -7.06 21.20
N TRP A 409 26.36 -5.74 21.05
CA TRP A 409 26.93 -5.08 19.88
C TRP A 409 28.01 -4.08 20.28
N ASP A 410 29.04 -3.98 19.44
CA ASP A 410 29.95 -2.84 19.44
C ASP A 410 29.40 -1.79 18.47
N LEU A 411 29.06 -0.60 18.99
CA LEU A 411 28.56 0.54 18.21
C LEU A 411 29.62 1.63 18.12
N LEU A 412 29.94 2.03 16.89
CA LEU A 412 30.78 3.18 16.57
C LEU A 412 30.01 4.15 15.67
N VAL A 413 29.86 5.40 16.12
CA VAL A 413 29.32 6.49 15.30
C VAL A 413 30.42 7.55 15.13
N PRO A 414 30.94 7.79 13.92
CA PRO A 414 31.97 8.78 13.68
C PRO A 414 31.39 10.19 13.72
N ALA A 415 32.17 11.14 14.20
CA ALA A 415 31.98 12.57 14.02
C ALA A 415 32.42 12.96 12.59
N ARG A 416 31.89 14.07 12.08
CA ARG A 416 32.22 14.57 10.72
C ARG A 416 33.70 14.94 10.51
N GLN A 417 34.50 15.03 11.58
CA GLN A 417 35.93 15.39 11.53
C GLN A 417 36.88 14.21 11.79
N GLY A 418 36.40 12.96 11.64
CA GLY A 418 37.25 11.77 11.74
C GLY A 418 37.57 11.30 13.16
N GLN A 419 37.00 11.91 14.19
CA GLN A 419 36.96 11.40 15.57
C GLN A 419 35.65 10.62 15.81
N SER A 420 35.55 9.79 16.85
CA SER A 420 34.27 9.15 17.21
C SER A 420 33.33 10.15 17.90
N LEU A 421 32.12 10.33 17.38
CA LEU A 421 31.04 11.06 18.08
C LEU A 421 30.55 10.25 19.27
N PHE A 422 30.49 8.93 19.10
CA PHE A 422 30.03 7.97 20.10
C PHE A 422 30.69 6.61 19.86
N ALA A 423 31.08 5.93 20.93
CA ALA A 423 31.54 4.55 20.87
C ALA A 423 31.08 3.83 22.14
N ARG A 424 30.45 2.66 21.98
CA ARG A 424 30.04 1.82 23.09
C ARG A 424 30.29 0.36 22.71
N ARG A 425 30.92 -0.39 23.60
CA ARG A 425 31.11 -1.84 23.45
C ARG A 425 30.07 -2.59 24.24
N ASP A 426 29.77 -3.81 23.82
CA ASP A 426 28.87 -4.73 24.53
C ASP A 426 27.52 -4.08 24.92
N THR A 427 26.92 -3.35 23.98
CA THR A 427 25.63 -2.68 24.19
C THR A 427 24.48 -3.51 23.64
N SER A 428 23.33 -3.45 24.32
CA SER A 428 22.06 -3.79 23.70
C SER A 428 21.71 -2.79 22.60
N LEU A 429 20.79 -3.19 21.71
CA LEU A 429 20.20 -2.30 20.71
C LEU A 429 19.24 -1.31 21.37
N PHE A 430 19.21 -0.06 20.90
CA PHE A 430 18.40 1.02 21.46
C PHE A 430 18.10 2.11 20.44
N ASP A 431 17.04 2.88 20.69
CA ASP A 431 16.67 4.05 19.88
C ASP A 431 17.58 5.23 20.20
N TRP A 432 18.28 5.74 19.18
CA TRP A 432 19.21 6.86 19.32
C TRP A 432 18.56 8.14 19.83
N ARG A 433 17.23 8.29 19.70
CA ARG A 433 16.49 9.43 20.29
C ARG A 433 16.68 9.52 21.81
N GLY A 434 16.87 8.39 22.48
CA GLY A 434 17.08 8.33 23.92
C GLY A 434 18.51 8.65 24.37
N GLU A 435 19.47 8.75 23.44
CA GLU A 435 20.88 8.98 23.74
C GLU A 435 21.27 10.41 23.34
N PRO A 436 21.55 11.32 24.30
CA PRO A 436 21.80 12.74 24.02
C PRO A 436 22.92 13.01 23.00
N ALA A 437 23.93 12.14 22.94
CA ALA A 437 25.03 12.24 21.97
C ALA A 437 24.61 11.88 20.54
N LEU A 438 23.54 11.09 20.37
CA LEU A 438 23.10 10.52 19.09
C LEU A 438 21.77 11.09 18.57
N GLN A 439 20.96 11.73 19.41
CA GLN A 439 19.62 12.20 19.04
C GLN A 439 19.55 13.12 17.79
N TYR A 440 20.67 13.79 17.43
CA TYR A 440 20.80 14.61 16.21
C TYR A 440 21.94 14.14 15.30
N ALA A 441 22.40 12.90 15.46
CA ALA A 441 23.40 12.30 14.60
C ALA A 441 22.89 12.25 13.15
N GLY A 442 23.78 12.52 12.21
CA GLY A 442 23.52 12.38 10.78
C GLY A 442 24.63 11.62 10.05
N SER A 443 25.58 11.07 10.81
CA SER A 443 26.56 10.10 10.34
C SER A 443 26.03 8.69 10.56
N GLU A 444 26.52 7.78 9.74
CA GLU A 444 26.27 6.34 9.81
C GLU A 444 26.79 5.74 11.12
N GLY A 445 26.05 4.80 11.70
CA GLY A 445 26.51 4.00 12.83
C GLY A 445 26.95 2.63 12.37
N ARG A 446 28.17 2.22 12.73
CA ARG A 446 28.68 0.86 12.51
C ARG A 446 28.43 0.02 13.75
N TYR A 447 27.62 -1.02 13.59
CA TYR A 447 27.39 -2.08 14.55
C TYR A 447 28.24 -3.29 14.18
N SER A 448 28.91 -3.90 15.14
CA SER A 448 29.72 -5.11 14.94
C SER A 448 29.41 -6.13 16.02
N ILE A 449 29.33 -7.40 15.64
CA ILE A 449 29.20 -8.52 16.57
C ILE A 449 29.89 -9.76 16.00
N ASP A 450 30.53 -10.53 16.87
CA ASP A 450 30.97 -11.88 16.57
C ASP A 450 29.97 -12.89 17.15
N PHE A 451 29.64 -13.93 16.39
CA PHE A 451 28.69 -14.96 16.81
C PHE A 451 29.09 -16.34 16.29
N GLU A 452 28.79 -17.38 17.05
CA GLU A 452 29.08 -18.75 16.66
C GLU A 452 27.89 -19.43 15.99
N MET A 453 28.14 -20.16 14.90
CA MET A 453 27.16 -20.98 14.20
C MET A 453 27.61 -22.44 14.17
N GLY A 454 26.64 -23.36 14.26
CA GLY A 454 26.87 -24.76 13.91
C GLY A 454 27.15 -24.89 12.40
N GLU A 455 27.51 -26.09 11.95
CA GLU A 455 27.72 -26.36 10.53
C GLU A 455 26.42 -26.11 9.74
N PRO A 456 26.41 -25.17 8.77
CA PRO A 456 25.25 -24.92 7.92
C PRO A 456 24.83 -26.19 7.18
N GLN A 457 23.56 -26.55 7.29
CA GLN A 457 23.07 -27.81 6.73
C GLN A 457 22.83 -27.72 5.22
N PRO A 458 23.22 -28.73 4.42
CA PRO A 458 22.92 -28.77 2.99
C PRO A 458 21.42 -28.67 2.71
N GLY A 459 21.04 -27.81 1.76
CA GLY A 459 19.64 -27.59 1.38
C GLY A 459 18.85 -26.64 2.29
N HIS A 460 19.37 -26.33 3.49
CA HIS A 460 18.80 -25.32 4.37
C HIS A 460 19.25 -23.92 3.95
N ARG A 461 18.51 -22.93 4.43
CA ARG A 461 18.81 -21.52 4.18
C ARG A 461 18.84 -20.75 5.49
N TYR A 462 19.67 -19.71 5.56
CA TYR A 462 19.84 -18.91 6.75
C TYR A 462 19.56 -17.44 6.42
N LEU A 463 18.51 -16.89 7.04
CA LEU A 463 18.08 -15.51 6.87
C LEU A 463 18.48 -14.69 8.09
N LEU A 464 19.17 -13.58 7.87
CA LEU A 464 19.40 -12.58 8.89
C LEU A 464 18.21 -11.60 8.89
N ASP A 465 17.45 -11.58 9.98
CA ASP A 465 16.36 -10.63 10.20
C ASP A 465 16.84 -9.54 11.16
N LEU A 466 16.88 -8.31 10.69
CA LEU A 466 17.35 -7.17 11.48
C LEU A 466 16.30 -6.65 12.47
N GLY A 467 15.06 -7.15 12.41
CA GLY A 467 13.95 -6.58 13.15
C GLY A 467 13.66 -5.15 12.68
N GLU A 468 13.60 -4.21 13.62
CA GLU A 468 13.37 -2.81 13.31
C GLU A 468 14.69 -2.05 13.05
N VAL A 469 14.75 -1.34 11.91
CA VAL A 469 15.90 -0.55 11.44
C VAL A 469 15.40 0.78 10.88
N GLN A 470 16.11 1.86 11.19
CA GLN A 470 15.76 3.21 10.73
C GLN A 470 16.98 3.89 10.06
N VAL A 471 17.06 3.99 8.73
CA VAL A 471 16.10 3.53 7.69
C VAL A 471 16.73 2.54 6.70
N LEU A 472 18.05 2.61 6.50
CA LEU A 472 18.81 1.75 5.61
C LEU A 472 19.92 1.05 6.41
N ALA A 473 20.13 -0.22 6.12
CA ALA A 473 21.23 -1.02 6.64
C ALA A 473 22.04 -1.65 5.51
N ASP A 474 23.35 -1.47 5.53
CA ASP A 474 24.31 -2.24 4.73
C ASP A 474 24.90 -3.35 5.59
N LEU A 475 25.04 -4.55 5.02
CA LEU A 475 25.43 -5.74 5.75
C LEU A 475 26.70 -6.36 5.18
N CYS A 476 27.60 -6.76 6.07
CA CYS A 476 28.79 -7.55 5.77
C CYS A 476 28.86 -8.76 6.70
N VAL A 477 29.04 -9.95 6.14
CA VAL A 477 29.22 -11.20 6.90
C VAL A 477 30.57 -11.79 6.49
N ASN A 478 31.47 -12.02 7.45
CA ASN A 478 32.79 -12.61 7.21
C ASN A 478 33.57 -11.93 6.07
N THR A 479 33.57 -10.59 6.02
CA THR A 479 34.17 -9.74 4.95
C THR A 479 33.44 -9.69 3.61
N TYR A 480 32.39 -10.49 3.41
CA TYR A 480 31.56 -10.45 2.21
C TYR A 480 30.42 -9.45 2.37
N ALA A 481 30.28 -8.54 1.40
CA ALA A 481 29.12 -7.67 1.30
C ALA A 481 27.86 -8.52 1.06
N ALA A 482 27.01 -8.64 2.07
CA ALA A 482 25.85 -9.52 2.10
C ALA A 482 24.59 -8.87 1.52
N GLY A 483 24.62 -7.55 1.29
CA GLY A 483 23.55 -6.79 0.64
C GLY A 483 23.11 -5.58 1.46
N GLN A 484 22.03 -4.96 1.01
CA GLN A 484 21.41 -3.80 1.67
C GLN A 484 19.96 -4.11 2.04
N SER A 485 19.49 -3.52 3.14
CA SER A 485 18.10 -3.60 3.58
C SER A 485 17.51 -2.20 3.78
N TRP A 486 16.52 -1.86 2.96
CA TRP A 486 15.93 -0.52 2.89
C TRP A 486 14.40 -0.51 3.06
N VAL A 487 13.76 -1.68 3.08
CA VAL A 487 12.30 -1.87 3.25
C VAL A 487 12.04 -3.16 4.02
N ALA A 488 11.15 -3.12 5.01
CA ALA A 488 10.73 -4.27 5.77
C ALA A 488 10.02 -5.34 4.88
N PRO A 489 10.07 -6.63 5.26
CA PRO A 489 10.84 -7.17 6.37
C PRO A 489 12.34 -7.05 6.09
N HIS A 490 13.12 -6.62 7.10
CA HIS A 490 14.55 -6.34 6.94
C HIS A 490 15.35 -7.65 6.98
N ARG A 491 15.14 -8.49 5.97
CA ARG A 491 15.70 -9.83 5.86
C ARG A 491 16.66 -9.96 4.69
N VAL A 492 17.76 -10.67 4.92
CA VAL A 492 18.81 -10.93 3.94
C VAL A 492 19.22 -12.41 4.01
N ASP A 493 19.32 -13.08 2.85
CA ASP A 493 19.87 -14.43 2.78
C ASP A 493 21.39 -14.37 2.99
N ILE A 494 21.85 -14.89 4.13
CA ILE A 494 23.26 -14.94 4.51
C ILE A 494 23.86 -16.34 4.35
N THR A 495 23.09 -17.32 3.84
CA THR A 495 23.54 -18.69 3.60
C THR A 495 24.92 -18.79 2.94
N PRO A 496 25.22 -18.07 1.84
CA PRO A 496 26.50 -18.25 1.15
C PRO A 496 27.70 -17.65 1.89
N TYR A 497 27.48 -16.88 2.96
CA TYR A 497 28.53 -16.15 3.67
C TYR A 497 28.86 -16.73 5.04
N LEU A 498 28.07 -17.71 5.51
CA LEU A 498 28.24 -18.32 6.82
C LEU A 498 29.36 -19.37 6.83
N ASN A 499 30.15 -19.35 7.91
CA ASN A 499 31.15 -20.35 8.25
C ASN A 499 30.66 -21.21 9.42
N ALA A 500 31.15 -22.44 9.51
CA ALA A 500 31.05 -23.21 10.75
C ALA A 500 31.94 -22.58 11.84
N GLY A 501 31.44 -22.46 13.07
CA GLY A 501 32.13 -21.79 14.16
C GLY A 501 31.94 -20.27 14.15
N LEU A 502 33.02 -19.51 14.34
CA LEU A 502 32.98 -18.06 14.51
C LEU A 502 32.64 -17.34 13.20
N ASN A 503 31.68 -16.41 13.28
CA ASN A 503 31.30 -15.50 12.21
C ASN A 503 31.32 -14.06 12.72
N THR A 504 31.73 -13.13 11.87
CA THR A 504 31.67 -11.69 12.15
C THR A 504 30.58 -11.05 11.30
N LEU A 505 29.71 -10.27 11.94
CA LEU A 505 28.66 -9.47 11.30
C LEU A 505 28.90 -7.99 11.57
N GLU A 506 28.98 -7.22 10.49
CA GLU A 506 29.02 -5.76 10.54
C GLU A 506 27.79 -5.19 9.84
N ILE A 507 27.15 -4.22 10.47
CA ILE A 507 25.98 -3.52 9.94
C ILE A 507 26.21 -2.02 10.02
N TRP A 508 26.05 -1.34 8.90
CA TRP A 508 26.10 0.11 8.84
C TRP A 508 24.69 0.66 8.71
N VAL A 509 24.27 1.48 9.67
CA VAL A 509 22.93 2.06 9.69
C VAL A 509 23.01 3.57 9.53
N GLN A 510 22.39 4.06 8.46
CA GLN A 510 22.27 5.48 8.21
C GLN A 510 20.95 6.02 8.83
N PRO A 511 21.02 6.95 9.79
CA PRO A 511 19.82 7.50 10.44
C PRO A 511 19.05 8.45 9.51
N PRO A 512 17.74 8.64 9.73
CA PRO A 512 16.96 9.60 8.96
C PRO A 512 17.50 11.04 9.12
N PRO A 513 17.50 11.86 8.04
CA PRO A 513 18.15 13.16 8.04
C PRO A 513 17.34 14.21 8.82
N ARG A 514 16.03 13.97 9.06
CA ARG A 514 15.16 14.87 9.86
C ARG A 514 15.79 15.19 11.20
N ASN A 515 16.29 14.19 11.93
CA ASN A 515 16.81 14.41 13.27
C ASN A 515 17.97 15.40 13.24
N ARG A 516 18.89 15.26 12.28
CA ARG A 516 19.97 16.23 12.09
C ARG A 516 19.43 17.62 11.79
N TRP A 517 18.42 17.76 10.92
CA TRP A 517 17.85 19.06 10.55
C TRP A 517 17.14 19.74 11.71
N VAL A 518 16.40 18.99 12.53
CA VAL A 518 15.82 19.48 13.79
C VAL A 518 16.93 20.02 14.70
N GLY A 519 18.05 19.28 14.82
CA GLY A 519 19.21 19.72 15.59
C GLY A 519 19.83 21.03 15.07
N LEU A 520 20.01 21.16 13.75
CA LEU A 520 20.54 22.39 13.11
C LEU A 520 19.59 23.58 13.28
N ALA A 521 18.28 23.36 13.12
CA ALA A 521 17.26 24.39 13.31
C ALA A 521 17.27 24.93 14.75
N ARG A 522 17.40 24.02 15.74
CA ARG A 522 17.51 24.37 17.16
C ARG A 522 18.81 25.11 17.51
N GLN A 523 19.85 24.95 16.70
CA GLN A 523 21.11 25.71 16.78
C GLN A 523 21.02 27.09 16.10
N GLY A 524 19.89 27.43 15.49
CA GLY A 524 19.67 28.72 14.84
C GLY A 524 20.06 28.77 13.37
N GLU A 525 20.28 27.63 12.70
CA GLU A 525 20.54 27.62 11.26
C GLU A 525 19.24 27.88 10.47
N GLU A 526 19.14 29.09 9.90
CA GLU A 526 17.96 29.59 9.17
C GLU A 526 17.49 28.66 8.05
N ALA A 527 18.42 27.99 7.35
CA ALA A 527 18.12 27.04 6.28
C ALA A 527 17.26 25.83 6.72
N PHE A 528 17.20 25.55 8.03
CA PHE A 528 16.46 24.42 8.60
C PHE A 528 15.29 24.85 9.49
N GLU A 529 14.96 26.16 9.54
CA GLU A 529 13.91 26.69 10.41
C GLU A 529 12.55 25.95 10.31
N PRO A 530 12.07 25.52 9.12
CA PRO A 530 10.82 24.75 9.02
C PRO A 530 10.78 23.44 9.84
N TYR A 531 11.94 22.89 10.22
CA TYR A 531 12.05 21.65 11.00
C TYR A 531 12.11 21.88 12.51
N ARG A 532 12.25 23.12 13.00
CA ARG A 532 12.52 23.43 14.42
C ARG A 532 11.52 22.79 15.39
N GLN A 533 10.24 22.79 15.01
CA GLN A 533 9.12 22.28 15.81
C GLN A 533 8.74 20.83 15.49
N GLN A 534 9.45 20.16 14.58
CA GLN A 534 9.16 18.77 14.25
C GLN A 534 9.71 17.81 15.33
N SER A 535 9.01 16.70 15.51
CA SER A 535 9.45 15.60 16.37
C SER A 535 10.60 14.81 15.73
N LEU A 536 11.43 14.19 16.58
CA LEU A 536 12.49 13.29 16.15
C LEU A 536 11.91 11.92 15.75
N LEU A 537 12.47 11.37 14.68
CA LEU A 537 12.18 10.01 14.22
C LEU A 537 13.03 8.99 14.98
N PRO A 538 12.52 7.77 15.21
CA PRO A 538 13.37 6.68 15.70
C PRO A 538 14.58 6.49 14.77
N ALA A 539 15.74 6.14 15.32
CA ALA A 539 16.99 6.04 14.57
C ALA A 539 17.90 4.93 15.11
N GLY A 540 18.64 4.29 14.20
CA GLY A 540 19.59 3.21 14.52
C GLY A 540 19.05 1.80 14.23
N LEU A 541 19.82 0.80 14.67
CA LEU A 541 19.42 -0.60 14.70
C LEU A 541 18.67 -0.86 16.02
N LEU A 542 17.36 -1.09 15.93
CA LEU A 542 16.47 -1.26 17.09
C LEU A 542 16.26 -2.76 17.39
N GLY A 543 16.31 -3.61 16.37
CA GLY A 543 16.24 -5.06 16.52
C GLY A 543 14.83 -5.57 16.80
N PRO A 544 14.70 -6.79 17.37
CA PRO A 544 15.79 -7.71 17.66
C PRO A 544 16.42 -8.27 16.38
N VAL A 545 17.74 -8.48 16.39
CA VAL A 545 18.44 -9.13 15.26
C VAL A 545 18.49 -10.64 15.50
N ARG A 546 18.04 -11.42 14.52
CA ARG A 546 17.97 -12.87 14.60
C ARG A 546 18.49 -13.53 13.34
N VAL A 547 19.11 -14.70 13.50
CA VAL A 547 19.38 -15.61 12.39
C VAL A 547 18.33 -16.69 12.43
N TRP A 548 17.60 -16.83 11.32
CA TRP A 548 16.59 -17.84 11.11
C TRP A 548 17.12 -18.92 10.18
N GLU A 549 17.03 -20.16 10.61
CA GLU A 549 17.14 -21.30 9.71
C GLU A 549 15.79 -21.54 9.06
N VAL A 550 15.80 -21.64 7.73
CA VAL A 550 14.64 -21.93 6.91
C VAL A 550 14.86 -23.27 6.22
N ARG A 551 13.96 -24.21 6.51
CA ARG A 551 13.94 -25.55 5.95
C ARG A 551 12.58 -25.84 5.34
N GLU A 552 12.53 -26.74 4.37
CA GLU A 552 11.24 -27.24 3.89
C GLU A 552 10.56 -27.98 5.05
N ALA A 553 9.28 -27.65 5.29
CA ALA A 553 8.50 -28.32 6.30
C ALA A 553 8.29 -29.77 5.86
N ASP A 554 8.57 -30.73 6.74
CA ASP A 554 8.17 -32.12 6.52
C ASP A 554 6.67 -32.14 6.21
N SER A 555 6.29 -32.69 5.05
CA SER A 555 4.89 -32.75 4.66
C SER A 555 4.12 -33.62 5.67
N PRO A 556 2.99 -33.14 6.25
CA PRO A 556 2.08 -34.04 6.94
C PRO A 556 1.37 -34.98 5.96
#